data_AF-A0A948UK09-F1
#
_entry.id   AF-A0A948UK09-F1
#
_cell.length_a   1.000
_cell.length_b   1.000
_cell.length_c   1.000
_cell.angle_alpha   90.00
_cell.angle_beta   90.00
_cell.angle_gamma   90.00
#
_symmetry.space_group_name_H-M   'P 1'
#
loop_
_entity.id
_entity.type
_entity.pdbx_description
1 polymer ?
#
loop_
_entity_poly.entity_id
_entity_poly.type
_entity_poly.pdbx_seq_one_letter_code
_entity_poly.pdbx_strand_id
1 'polypeptide(L)' 'MEIAARMDPLSYGIDGLRGSLIGHSSFGITTDFFVLGILVVLLLGIGSCLFDKIQV' A
#
# COMPACT_ATOMS: atom_id res chain seq x y z
N MET A 1 -6.44 9.89 -17.90
CA MET A 1 -5.60 10.24 -16.74
C MET A 1 -5.70 9.21 -15.59
N GLU A 2 -6.27 8.01 -15.82
CA GLU A 2 -6.47 6.98 -14.78
C GLU A 2 -5.24 6.09 -14.50
N ILE A 3 -4.26 6.07 -15.40
CA ILE A 3 -3.16 5.09 -15.33
C ILE A 3 -2.20 5.43 -14.17
N ALA A 4 -1.96 6.73 -13.95
CA ALA A 4 -1.10 7.21 -12.87
C ALA A 4 -1.67 6.89 -11.47
N ALA A 5 -3.00 6.99 -11.29
CA ALA A 5 -3.65 6.69 -10.02
C ALA A 5 -3.67 5.18 -9.67
N ARG A 6 -3.64 4.30 -10.68
CA ARG A 6 -3.54 2.84 -10.46
C ARG A 6 -2.12 2.37 -10.16
N MET A 7 -1.13 3.12 -10.65
CA MET A 7 0.30 2.85 -10.43
C MET A 7 0.82 3.40 -9.11
N ASP A 8 0.10 4.31 -8.48
CA ASP A 8 0.47 4.89 -7.20
C ASP A 8 -0.06 3.99 -6.05
N PRO A 9 0.81 3.21 -5.37
CA PRO A 9 0.36 2.30 -4.31
C PRO A 9 -0.23 3.05 -3.10
N LEU A 10 0.07 4.35 -2.95
CA LEU A 10 -0.53 5.21 -1.94
C LEU A 10 -2.03 5.48 -2.21
N SER A 11 -2.46 5.44 -3.47
CA SER A 11 -3.86 5.64 -3.84
C SER A 11 -4.79 4.54 -3.32
N TYR A 12 -4.29 3.30 -3.14
CA TYR A 12 -5.03 2.21 -2.49
C TYR A 12 -5.23 2.46 -0.99
N GLY A 13 -4.27 3.10 -0.32
CA GLY A 13 -4.43 3.50 1.08
C GLY A 13 -5.49 4.59 1.27
N ILE A 14 -5.52 5.57 0.36
CA ILE A 14 -6.55 6.62 0.36
C ILE A 14 -7.93 6.03 0.03
N ASP A 15 -8.03 5.10 -0.92
CA ASP A 15 -9.30 4.45 -1.25
C ASP A 15 -9.82 3.56 -0.12
N GLY A 16 -8.94 2.79 0.53
CA GLY A 16 -9.29 1.99 1.70
C GLY A 16 -9.77 2.83 2.88
N LEU A 17 -9.10 3.97 3.15
CA LEU A 17 -9.53 4.90 4.21
C LEU A 17 -10.88 5.56 3.86
N ARG A 18 -11.05 5.99 2.61
CA ARG A 18 -12.33 6.54 2.11
C ARG A 18 -13.45 5.50 2.19
N GLY A 19 -13.18 4.26 1.82
CA GLY A 19 -14.09 3.12 1.96
C GLY A 19 -14.47 2.87 3.41
N SER A 20 -13.50 2.92 4.33
CA SER A 20 -13.73 2.66 5.76
C SER A 20 -14.46 3.80 6.49
N LEU A 21 -14.22 5.05 6.12
CA LEU A 21 -14.77 6.22 6.83
C LEU A 21 -16.07 6.75 6.21
N ILE A 22 -16.18 6.70 4.88
CA ILE A 22 -17.29 7.30 4.11
C ILE A 22 -18.17 6.21 3.48
N GLY A 23 -17.78 4.93 3.60
CA GLY A 23 -18.54 3.81 3.05
C GLY A 23 -18.45 3.69 1.52
N HIS A 24 -17.56 4.44 0.88
CA HIS A 24 -17.42 4.51 -0.58
C HIS A 24 -16.00 4.14 -1.02
N SER A 25 -15.84 2.94 -1.61
CA SER A 25 -14.56 2.46 -2.16
C SER A 25 -14.69 2.28 -3.67
N SER A 26 -13.65 2.64 -4.43
CA SER A 26 -13.60 2.50 -5.89
C SER A 26 -12.97 1.19 -6.35
N PHE A 27 -12.03 0.63 -5.60
CA PHE A 27 -11.29 -0.60 -5.95
C PHE A 27 -11.68 -1.82 -5.11
N GLY A 28 -12.40 -1.59 -4.00
CA GLY A 28 -12.84 -2.60 -3.05
C GLY A 28 -11.85 -2.79 -1.91
N ILE A 29 -12.36 -2.71 -0.67
CA ILE A 29 -11.56 -2.69 0.58
C ILE A 29 -10.59 -3.87 0.71
N THR A 30 -10.96 -5.05 0.20
CA THR A 30 -10.13 -6.26 0.24
C THR A 30 -8.89 -6.12 -0.65
N THR A 31 -9.06 -5.53 -1.84
CA THR A 31 -7.97 -5.26 -2.78
C THR A 31 -7.02 -4.22 -2.19
N ASP A 32 -7.58 -3.16 -1.62
CA ASP A 32 -6.82 -2.09 -0.96
C ASP A 32 -5.95 -2.64 0.17
N PHE A 33 -6.53 -3.51 1.02
CA PHE A 33 -5.81 -4.11 2.15
C PHE A 33 -4.70 -5.08 1.70
N PHE A 34 -4.95 -5.89 0.66
CA PHE A 34 -3.94 -6.81 0.12
C PHE A 34 -2.75 -6.06 -0.49
N VAL A 35 -3.01 -5.03 -1.31
CA VAL A 35 -1.97 -4.23 -1.93
C VAL A 35 -1.11 -3.54 -0.87
N LEU A 36 -1.75 -2.92 0.13
CA LEU A 36 -1.04 -2.24 1.21
C LEU A 36 -0.27 -3.23 2.10
N GLY A 37 -0.84 -4.41 2.38
CA GLY A 37 -0.18 -5.46 3.15
C GLY A 37 1.07 -6.00 2.46
N ILE A 38 1.00 -6.25 1.14
CA ILE A 38 2.17 -6.64 0.34
C ILE A 38 3.23 -5.55 0.38
N LEU A 39 2.84 -4.28 0.22
CA LEU A 39 3.75 -3.14 0.28
C LEU A 39 4.48 -3.06 1.62
N VAL A 40 3.78 -3.28 2.74
CA VAL A 40 4.37 -3.31 4.09
C VAL A 40 5.42 -4.42 4.20
N VAL A 41 5.09 -5.64 3.79
CA VAL A 41 6.04 -6.76 3.82
C VAL A 41 7.28 -6.46 2.97
N LEU A 42 7.10 -5.86 1.80
CA LEU A 42 8.18 -5.48 0.89
C LEU A 42 9.10 -4.43 1.51
N LEU A 43 8.53 -3.36 2.06
CA LEU A 43 9.30 -2.29 2.72
C LEU A 43 10.01 -2.80 3.98
N LEU A 44 9.36 -3.64 4.79
CA LEU A 44 10.00 -4.26 5.95
C LEU A 44 11.13 -5.20 5.55
N GLY A 45 10.93 -6.03 4.53
CA GLY A 45 11.98 -6.94 4.03
C GLY A 45 13.19 -6.19 3.47
N ILE A 46 12.95 -5.15 2.66
CA ILE A 46 14.00 -4.25 2.17
C ILE A 46 14.68 -3.56 3.35
N GLY A 47 13.90 -2.99 4.27
CA GLY A 47 14.39 -2.30 5.45
C GLY A 47 15.28 -3.19 6.31
N SER A 48 14.86 -4.42 6.59
CA SER A 48 15.64 -5.41 7.34
C SER A 48 16.94 -5.78 6.62
N CYS A 49 16.90 -5.97 5.30
CA CYS A 49 18.11 -6.26 4.49
C CYS A 49 19.08 -5.07 4.46
N LEU A 50 18.57 -3.85 4.32
CA LEU A 50 19.39 -2.64 4.36
C LEU A 50 19.96 -2.38 5.75
N PHE A 51 19.18 -2.62 6.82
CA PHE A 51 19.65 -2.48 8.20
C PHE A 51 20.75 -3.50 8.52
N ASP A 52 20.59 -4.75 8.10
CA ASP A 52 21.63 -5.78 8.23
C ASP A 52 22.94 -5.34 7.55
N LYS A 53 22.87 -4.76 6.35
CA LYS A 53 24.05 -4.22 5.65
C LYS A 53 24.65 -2.96 6.27
N ILE A 54 23.87 -2.18 7.02
CA ILE A 54 24.37 -1.00 7.77
C ILE A 54 25.03 -1.44 9.08
N GLN A 55 24.62 -2.58 9.65
CA GLN A 55 25.14 -3.10 10.92
C GLN A 55 26.43 -3.93 10.78
N VAL A 56 27.29 -3.59 9.80
CA VAL A 56 28.65 -4.15 9.64
C VAL A 56 29.68 -3.04 9.81
#